data_AF-A0A6G7J7I5-F1
#
_entry.id   AF-A0A6G7J7I5-F1
#
_cell.length_a   1.000
_cell.length_b   1.000
_cell.length_c   1.000
_cell.angle_alpha   90.00
_cell.angle_beta   90.00
_cell.angle_gamma   90.00
#
_symmetry.space_group_name_H-M   'P 1'
#
loop_
_entity.id
_entity.type
_entity.pdbx_description
1 polymer ?
#
loop_
_entity_poly.entity_id
_entity_poly.type
_entity_poly.pdbx_seq_one_letter_code
_entity_poly.pdbx_strand_id
1 'polypeptide(L)'
;MRIFTLDYLRGIAAIGIMLYHYSVWNYGLLGGETFLGKIGIYGVSIFYVLSGLTLFLVYHDQNSLSRLKSFFIKRAARIFPLLWVSIFLTIILLGKNYEIQKILLNITGFFGFVAHDQYIPTGAWSIGNELVFYSIFPIALFLTNKSRYGLEALFGLTVLITVYFSFYRLPDFEVLASAWKTYINPFNQVYLFVGGMLLAKYFKGKKLPYVAISCLILGLLIFVPVFKRGDLLGIISGAPRLIYSLGCFLVCGGALLLGTVRAGMLHRPLKVMGDASYSIYLLHPIVYWSLLKWFPSIEKGLLLFVICVLVSLIFSFLTYYAVERKFIDLGRKWSGSQIPLKKIFKYSAFIFGFGLIVLQSNKLNQQLDSKRAFERLLKNNPNPYIKLLRHRSIYADSIYNVYIANIKDETQLIFLAQDSLAEVQRDSKFFVHVYPIDSTLLKERIDHLAYDFKNNVKEFEISGKKYFVSSQALPNIKIKKLNLGQYGYSKDNSITWRVDHLLLGTEIARTLRENNEDIGIFEYVPETF
;
A
#
# COMPACT_ATOMS: atom_id res chain seq x y z
N MET A 1 38.60 0.31 3.68
CA MET A 1 38.59 -0.89 4.55
C MET A 1 37.18 -1.10 5.08
N ARG A 2 36.66 -2.34 5.10
CA ARG A 2 35.30 -2.65 5.61
C ARG A 2 35.35 -2.85 7.12
N ILE A 3 34.45 -2.20 7.87
CA ILE A 3 34.41 -2.25 9.34
C ILE A 3 33.33 -3.26 9.76
N PHE A 4 33.74 -4.43 10.26
CA PHE A 4 32.81 -5.54 10.50
C PHE A 4 31.83 -5.29 11.64
N THR A 5 32.26 -4.59 12.69
CA THR A 5 31.42 -4.28 13.86
C THR A 5 30.19 -3.44 13.48
N LEU A 6 30.33 -2.53 12.51
CA LEU A 6 29.21 -1.75 11.98
C LEU A 6 28.21 -2.63 11.23
N ASP A 7 28.68 -3.66 10.52
CA ASP A 7 27.79 -4.60 9.85
C ASP A 7 27.05 -5.49 10.85
N TYR A 8 27.73 -5.94 11.91
CA TYR A 8 27.07 -6.70 12.98
C TYR A 8 25.97 -5.88 13.63
N LEU A 9 26.25 -4.61 13.93
CA LEU A 9 25.29 -3.71 14.54
C LEU A 9 24.05 -3.50 13.66
N ARG A 10 24.22 -3.39 12.33
CA ARG A 10 23.08 -3.35 11.38
C ARG A 10 22.24 -4.62 11.43
N GLY A 11 22.88 -5.80 11.44
CA GLY A 11 22.19 -7.08 11.51
C GLY A 11 21.39 -7.22 12.80
N ILE A 12 22.02 -6.91 13.94
CA ILE A 12 21.40 -6.93 15.26
C ILE A 12 20.22 -5.96 15.32
N ALA A 13 20.37 -4.73 14.81
CA ALA A 13 19.29 -3.74 14.79
C ALA A 13 18.10 -4.20 13.92
N ALA A 14 18.34 -4.75 12.72
CA ALA A 14 17.27 -5.28 11.87
C ALA A 14 16.48 -6.41 12.55
N ILE A 15 17.19 -7.33 13.21
CA ILE A 15 16.57 -8.45 13.93
C ILE A 15 15.80 -7.94 15.14
N GLY A 16 16.37 -7.01 15.91
CA GLY A 16 15.68 -6.39 17.05
C GLY A 16 14.36 -5.75 16.65
N ILE A 17 14.33 -4.99 15.54
CA ILE A 17 13.09 -4.38 15.01
C ILE A 17 12.08 -5.44 14.57
N MET A 18 12.54 -6.50 13.89
CA MET A 18 11.67 -7.61 13.48
C MET A 18 11.03 -8.30 14.69
N LEU A 19 11.84 -8.66 15.70
CA LEU A 19 11.37 -9.30 16.92
C LEU A 19 10.40 -8.39 17.69
N TYR A 20 10.68 -7.09 17.73
CA TYR A 20 9.76 -6.10 18.29
C TYR A 20 8.40 -6.13 17.58
N HIS A 21 8.36 -5.97 16.26
CA HIS A 21 7.10 -5.95 15.52
C HIS A 21 6.32 -7.26 15.67
N TYR A 22 6.99 -8.40 15.62
CA TYR A 22 6.32 -9.69 15.81
C TYR A 22 5.77 -9.85 17.21
N SER A 23 6.49 -9.35 18.22
CA SER A 23 5.99 -9.37 19.59
C SER A 23 4.75 -8.50 19.76
N VAL A 24 4.77 -7.27 19.22
CA VAL A 24 3.64 -6.34 19.28
C VAL A 24 2.43 -6.90 18.53
N TRP A 25 2.59 -7.38 17.28
CA TRP A 25 1.46 -7.83 16.47
C TRP A 25 0.86 -9.16 16.96
N ASN A 26 1.67 -10.01 17.58
CA ASN A 26 1.29 -11.35 18.03
C ASN A 26 0.75 -11.34 19.47
N TYR A 27 1.40 -10.62 20.39
CA TYR A 27 1.07 -10.64 21.82
C TYR A 27 0.44 -9.33 22.33
N GLY A 28 0.41 -8.25 21.53
CA GLY A 28 -0.22 -6.99 21.91
C GLY A 28 0.53 -6.19 22.99
N LEU A 29 1.76 -6.56 23.32
CA LEU A 29 2.56 -5.97 24.40
C LEU A 29 3.94 -5.62 23.88
N LEU A 30 4.51 -4.51 24.40
CA LEU A 30 5.88 -3.94 24.30
C LEU A 30 5.77 -2.41 24.04
N GLY A 31 5.42 -1.64 25.07
CA GLY A 31 5.52 -0.18 25.03
C GLY A 31 6.96 0.30 25.29
N GLY A 32 7.12 1.61 25.44
CA GLY A 32 8.42 2.26 25.68
C GLY A 32 9.11 1.84 26.99
N GLU A 33 8.40 1.20 27.90
CA GLU A 33 8.91 0.64 29.16
C GLU A 33 9.88 -0.52 28.96
N THR A 34 9.68 -1.31 27.91
CA THR A 34 10.52 -2.49 27.66
C THR A 34 11.79 -2.15 26.90
N PHE A 35 12.84 -2.96 27.05
CA PHE A 35 14.05 -2.82 26.23
C PHE A 35 13.73 -3.01 24.75
N LEU A 36 12.98 -4.06 24.40
CA LEU A 36 12.63 -4.38 23.02
C LEU A 36 11.71 -3.32 22.38
N GLY A 37 10.81 -2.70 23.14
CA GLY A 37 9.99 -1.58 22.69
C GLY A 37 10.82 -0.37 22.28
N LYS A 38 11.84 -0.02 23.07
CA LYS A 38 12.78 1.05 22.71
C LYS A 38 13.61 0.67 21.48
N ILE A 39 14.04 -0.58 21.35
CA ILE A 39 14.74 -1.08 20.15
C ILE A 39 13.85 -1.00 18.91
N GLY A 40 12.54 -1.22 19.04
CA GLY A 40 11.57 -1.07 17.94
C GLY A 40 11.59 0.30 17.26
N ILE A 41 11.80 1.36 18.06
CA ILE A 41 11.89 2.73 17.58
C ILE A 41 13.34 3.12 17.25
N TYR A 42 14.23 3.00 18.23
CA TYR A 42 15.61 3.50 18.14
C TYR A 42 16.55 2.57 17.36
N GLY A 43 16.14 1.34 17.05
CA GLY A 43 16.83 0.50 16.07
C GLY A 43 16.91 1.18 14.71
N VAL A 44 15.87 1.93 14.30
CA VAL A 44 15.89 2.74 13.07
C VAL A 44 16.85 3.93 13.22
N SER A 45 16.91 4.55 14.40
CA SER A 45 17.88 5.61 14.68
C SER A 45 19.33 5.13 14.51
N ILE A 46 19.65 3.91 14.93
CA ILE A 46 20.95 3.27 14.67
C ILE A 46 21.22 3.19 13.16
N PHE A 47 20.24 2.81 12.33
CA PHE A 47 20.41 2.81 10.87
C PHE A 47 20.74 4.19 10.31
N TYR A 48 20.08 5.25 10.79
CA TYR A 48 20.36 6.62 10.36
C TYR A 48 21.78 7.07 10.72
N VAL A 49 22.21 6.82 11.97
CA VAL A 49 23.59 7.12 12.40
C VAL A 49 24.60 6.35 11.56
N LEU A 50 24.38 5.05 11.35
CA LEU A 50 25.27 4.21 10.52
C LEU A 50 25.26 4.62 9.05
N SER A 51 24.16 5.13 8.52
CA SER A 51 24.08 5.63 7.14
C SER A 51 25.01 6.82 6.95
N GLY A 52 24.89 7.86 7.79
CA GLY A 52 25.76 9.04 7.72
C GLY A 52 27.22 8.71 7.99
N LEU A 53 27.47 7.89 9.01
CA LEU A 53 28.82 7.44 9.39
C LEU A 53 29.50 6.72 8.22
N THR A 54 28.87 5.69 7.66
CA THR A 54 29.52 4.91 6.59
C THR A 54 29.62 5.66 5.28
N LEU A 55 28.70 6.57 4.97
CA LEU A 55 28.83 7.42 3.79
C LEU A 55 29.97 8.42 3.92
N PHE A 56 30.11 9.07 5.07
CA PHE A 56 31.23 9.97 5.31
C PHE A 56 32.57 9.23 5.18
N LEU A 57 32.72 8.06 5.79
CA LEU A 57 33.92 7.23 5.68
C LEU A 57 34.33 6.92 4.24
N VAL A 58 33.36 6.74 3.34
CA VAL A 58 33.61 6.40 1.93
C VAL A 58 33.88 7.63 1.07
N TYR A 59 33.18 8.74 1.27
CA TYR A 59 33.14 9.85 0.31
C TYR A 59 33.77 11.17 0.77
N HIS A 60 34.15 11.35 2.05
CA HIS A 60 34.70 12.63 2.52
C HIS A 60 35.96 13.10 1.78
N ASP A 61 36.85 12.19 1.35
CA ASP A 61 38.09 12.52 0.64
C ASP A 61 37.88 12.76 -0.89
N GLN A 62 36.64 12.94 -1.36
CA GLN A 62 36.29 12.78 -2.77
C GLN A 62 35.49 13.96 -3.36
N ASN A 63 36.17 15.07 -3.70
CA ASN A 63 35.55 16.30 -4.20
C ASN A 63 35.49 16.39 -5.74
N SER A 64 34.74 15.52 -6.41
CA SER A 64 34.48 15.70 -7.85
C SER A 64 33.03 15.39 -8.26
N LEU A 65 32.54 16.13 -9.26
CA LEU A 65 31.18 16.01 -9.80
C LEU A 65 30.88 14.59 -10.34
N SER A 66 31.86 13.95 -10.98
CA SER A 66 31.74 12.58 -11.47
C SER A 66 31.52 11.56 -10.34
N ARG A 67 32.06 11.84 -9.15
CA ARG A 67 31.91 10.97 -7.98
C ARG A 67 30.59 11.16 -7.27
N LEU A 68 29.99 12.35 -7.34
CA LEU A 68 28.62 12.60 -6.88
C LEU A 68 27.60 11.80 -7.71
N LYS A 69 27.78 11.75 -9.04
CA LYS A 69 26.99 10.87 -9.91
C LYS A 69 27.15 9.40 -9.51
N SER A 70 28.38 8.95 -9.26
CA SER A 70 28.67 7.59 -8.76
C SER A 70 27.97 7.29 -7.43
N PHE A 71 27.94 8.26 -6.51
CA PHE A 71 27.24 8.13 -5.23
C PHE A 71 25.74 7.84 -5.46
N PHE A 72 25.05 8.69 -6.23
CA PHE A 72 23.62 8.52 -6.48
C PHE A 72 23.30 7.19 -7.19
N ILE A 73 24.10 6.79 -8.19
CA ILE A 73 23.93 5.49 -8.87
C ILE A 73 24.04 4.33 -7.87
N LYS A 74 25.09 4.33 -7.02
CA LYS A 74 25.29 3.27 -6.02
C LYS A 74 24.20 3.25 -4.95
N ARG A 75 23.62 4.40 -4.60
CA ARG A 75 22.50 4.47 -3.65
C ARG A 75 21.21 3.99 -4.28
N ALA A 76 20.90 4.45 -5.49
CA ALA A 76 19.73 4.02 -6.22
C ALA A 76 19.71 2.50 -6.43
N ALA A 77 20.85 1.94 -6.86
CA ALA A 77 20.99 0.49 -7.06
C ALA A 77 20.94 -0.33 -5.77
N ARG A 78 21.16 0.29 -4.60
CA ARG A 78 21.03 -0.36 -3.29
C ARG A 78 19.58 -0.37 -2.80
N ILE A 79 18.81 0.69 -3.06
CA ILE A 79 17.51 0.91 -2.41
C ILE A 79 16.35 0.51 -3.30
N PHE A 80 16.26 1.09 -4.50
CA PHE A 80 15.07 0.98 -5.34
C PHE A 80 14.68 -0.45 -5.71
N PRO A 81 15.60 -1.36 -6.10
CA PRO A 81 15.22 -2.71 -6.53
C PRO A 81 14.42 -3.46 -5.45
N LEU A 82 14.86 -3.40 -4.20
CA LEU A 82 14.18 -4.10 -3.12
C LEU A 82 12.93 -3.33 -2.65
N LEU A 83 12.97 -2.00 -2.65
CA LEU A 83 11.78 -1.19 -2.39
C LEU A 83 10.65 -1.54 -3.36
N TRP A 84 10.93 -1.62 -4.66
CA TRP A 84 9.97 -2.03 -5.68
C TRP A 84 9.42 -3.43 -5.42
N VAL A 85 10.30 -4.41 -5.17
CA VAL A 85 9.87 -5.77 -4.80
C VAL A 85 8.94 -5.74 -3.59
N SER A 86 9.26 -4.97 -2.54
CA SER A 86 8.41 -4.88 -1.35
C SER A 86 7.04 -4.24 -1.63
N ILE A 87 6.97 -3.21 -2.50
CA ILE A 87 5.71 -2.56 -2.89
C ILE A 87 4.82 -3.57 -3.63
N PHE A 88 5.39 -4.28 -4.58
CA PHE A 88 4.71 -5.30 -5.36
C PHE A 88 4.18 -6.45 -4.51
N LEU A 89 5.03 -7.02 -3.64
CA LEU A 89 4.62 -8.07 -2.72
C LEU A 89 3.53 -7.59 -1.76
N THR A 90 3.60 -6.33 -1.30
CA THR A 90 2.55 -5.75 -0.44
C THR A 90 1.21 -5.71 -1.18
N ILE A 91 1.18 -5.25 -2.43
CA ILE A 91 -0.05 -5.13 -3.22
C ILE A 91 -0.64 -6.51 -3.55
N ILE A 92 0.18 -7.45 -4.02
CA ILE A 92 -0.30 -8.78 -4.41
C ILE A 92 -0.64 -9.63 -3.19
N LEU A 93 0.33 -9.86 -2.29
CA LEU A 93 0.14 -10.85 -1.23
C LEU A 93 -0.92 -10.37 -0.24
N LEU A 94 -0.90 -9.08 0.13
CA LEU A 94 -1.89 -8.52 1.04
C LEU A 94 -3.20 -8.13 0.35
N GLY A 95 -3.24 -8.09 -0.98
CA GLY A 95 -4.46 -7.80 -1.74
C GLY A 95 -5.01 -6.39 -1.48
N LYS A 96 -4.13 -5.45 -1.11
CA LYS A 96 -4.51 -4.07 -0.81
C LYS A 96 -4.55 -3.25 -2.09
N ASN A 97 -5.46 -2.28 -2.09
CA ASN A 97 -5.65 -1.31 -3.16
C ASN A 97 -5.14 0.06 -2.73
N TYR A 98 -4.49 0.77 -3.65
CA TYR A 98 -3.98 2.11 -3.44
C TYR A 98 -4.32 3.00 -4.65
N GLU A 99 -4.42 4.30 -4.39
CA GLU A 99 -4.51 5.31 -5.45
C GLU A 99 -3.23 5.32 -6.29
N ILE A 100 -3.39 5.60 -7.59
CA ILE A 100 -2.27 5.61 -8.55
C ILE A 100 -1.21 6.63 -8.11
N GLN A 101 -1.61 7.80 -7.61
CA GLN A 101 -0.70 8.82 -7.10
C GLN A 101 0.20 8.27 -5.98
N LYS A 102 -0.37 7.54 -5.02
CA LYS A 102 0.39 6.92 -3.92
C LYS A 102 1.38 5.88 -4.43
N ILE A 103 1.00 5.07 -5.41
CA ILE A 103 1.89 4.10 -6.05
C ILE A 103 3.07 4.80 -6.73
N LEU A 104 2.81 5.84 -7.53
CA LEU A 104 3.85 6.61 -8.22
C LEU A 104 4.83 7.28 -7.24
N LEU A 105 4.31 7.87 -6.16
CA LEU A 105 5.13 8.45 -5.10
C LEU A 105 6.05 7.40 -4.45
N ASN A 106 5.58 6.16 -4.27
CA ASN A 106 6.38 5.09 -3.67
C ASN A 106 7.41 4.49 -4.63
N ILE A 107 7.05 4.27 -5.90
CA ILE A 107 7.98 3.75 -6.91
C ILE A 107 9.15 4.73 -7.13
N THR A 108 8.86 6.04 -7.13
CA THR A 108 9.89 7.08 -7.29
C THR A 108 10.63 7.39 -5.99
N GLY A 109 10.12 6.97 -4.84
CA GLY A 109 10.63 7.35 -3.53
C GLY A 109 10.30 8.80 -3.13
N PHE A 110 9.55 9.53 -3.97
CA PHE A 110 9.26 10.94 -3.76
C PHE A 110 8.34 11.19 -2.55
N PHE A 111 7.61 10.16 -2.09
CA PHE A 111 6.82 10.25 -0.85
C PHE A 111 7.66 10.77 0.33
N GLY A 112 8.95 10.41 0.45
CA GLY A 112 9.81 10.89 1.54
C GLY A 112 9.96 12.41 1.60
N PHE A 113 9.81 13.11 0.47
CA PHE A 113 9.98 14.56 0.36
C PHE A 113 8.68 15.33 0.58
N VAL A 114 7.57 14.87 0.00
CA VAL A 114 6.32 15.64 -0.06
C VAL A 114 5.18 15.04 0.78
N ALA A 115 5.26 13.75 1.11
CA ALA A 115 4.18 13.01 1.75
C ALA A 115 4.75 11.82 2.55
N HIS A 116 5.56 12.11 3.57
CA HIS A 116 6.37 11.12 4.31
C HIS A 116 5.56 10.05 5.04
N ASP A 117 4.25 10.27 5.23
CA ASP A 117 3.27 9.32 5.76
C ASP A 117 2.59 8.45 4.68
N GLN A 118 2.78 8.74 3.40
CA GLN A 118 2.14 8.04 2.27
C GLN A 118 2.98 6.87 1.74
N TYR A 119 3.61 6.11 2.62
CA TYR A 119 4.33 4.89 2.26
C TYR A 119 3.38 3.68 2.09
N ILE A 120 3.79 2.69 1.28
CA ILE A 120 3.04 1.45 1.05
C ILE A 120 3.53 0.31 1.97
N PRO A 121 4.80 -0.16 1.89
CA PRO A 121 5.33 -1.13 2.85
C PRO A 121 5.52 -0.48 4.23
N THR A 122 5.15 -1.17 5.32
CA THR A 122 5.19 -0.62 6.69
C THR A 122 6.53 0.00 7.08
N GLY A 123 7.66 -0.58 6.66
CA GLY A 123 9.00 -0.04 6.96
C GLY A 123 9.49 1.06 6.01
N ALA A 124 8.78 1.36 4.92
CA ALA A 124 9.30 2.21 3.86
C ALA A 124 9.40 3.71 4.27
N TRP A 125 8.72 4.15 5.32
CA TRP A 125 8.86 5.53 5.84
C TRP A 125 10.32 5.89 6.15
N SER A 126 11.09 4.97 6.73
CA SER A 126 12.48 5.22 7.09
C SER A 126 13.39 5.29 5.86
N ILE A 127 13.04 4.55 4.82
CA ILE A 127 13.71 4.60 3.52
C ILE A 127 13.43 5.93 2.82
N GLY A 128 12.20 6.46 2.95
CA GLY A 128 11.87 7.82 2.53
C GLY A 128 12.77 8.86 3.19
N ASN A 129 12.97 8.75 4.51
CA ASN A 129 13.89 9.61 5.25
C ASN A 129 15.34 9.49 4.76
N GLU A 130 15.83 8.26 4.51
CA GLU A 130 17.15 8.05 3.94
C GLU A 130 17.34 8.74 2.58
N LEU A 131 16.32 8.71 1.71
CA LEU A 131 16.38 9.40 0.41
C LEU A 131 16.55 10.92 0.59
N VAL A 132 15.86 11.52 1.56
CA VAL A 132 16.04 12.93 1.94
C VAL A 132 17.44 13.17 2.52
N PHE A 133 17.96 12.25 3.33
CA PHE A 133 19.32 12.39 3.86
C PHE A 133 20.37 12.34 2.75
N TYR A 134 20.16 11.52 1.71
CA TYR A 134 21.05 11.47 0.56
C TYR A 134 21.01 12.73 -0.31
N SER A 135 19.92 13.51 -0.31
CA SER A 135 19.93 14.84 -0.93
C SER A 135 20.65 15.89 -0.08
N ILE A 136 20.65 15.73 1.25
CA ILE A 136 21.38 16.61 2.18
C ILE A 136 22.88 16.29 2.21
N PHE A 137 23.25 15.03 1.97
CA PHE A 137 24.63 14.56 2.06
C PHE A 137 25.65 15.36 1.21
N PRO A 138 25.38 15.72 -0.06
CA PRO A 138 26.26 16.59 -0.85
C PRO A 138 26.48 17.96 -0.20
N ILE A 139 25.44 18.55 0.37
CA ILE A 139 25.50 19.85 1.06
C ILE A 139 26.38 19.72 2.31
N ALA A 140 26.19 18.65 3.10
CA ALA A 140 26.99 18.38 4.28
C ALA A 140 28.48 18.17 3.94
N LEU A 141 28.79 17.46 2.86
CA LEU A 141 30.18 17.32 2.36
C LEU A 141 30.75 18.67 1.92
N PHE A 142 30.00 19.45 1.14
CA PHE A 142 30.43 20.78 0.71
C PHE A 142 30.76 21.69 1.90
N LEU A 143 29.89 21.72 2.93
CA LEU A 143 30.14 22.50 4.14
C LEU A 143 31.37 22.02 4.92
N THR A 144 31.60 20.70 4.97
CA THR A 144 32.80 20.12 5.60
C THR A 144 34.09 20.60 4.91
N ASN A 145 34.08 20.70 3.58
CA ASN A 145 35.24 21.14 2.80
C ASN A 145 35.44 22.66 2.86
N LYS A 146 34.34 23.43 2.91
CA LYS A 146 34.39 24.89 2.91
C LYS A 146 34.82 25.45 4.27
N SER A 147 34.49 24.79 5.37
CA SER A 147 34.83 25.22 6.72
C SER A 147 35.13 24.04 7.63
N ARG A 148 36.18 24.18 8.46
CA ARG A 148 36.51 23.20 9.51
C ARG A 148 35.36 22.92 10.47
N TYR A 149 34.42 23.87 10.62
CA TYR A 149 33.26 23.78 11.51
C TYR A 149 31.91 23.65 10.76
N GLY A 150 31.93 23.51 9.43
CA GLY A 150 30.69 23.53 8.64
C GLY A 150 29.75 22.37 8.95
N LEU A 151 30.30 21.18 9.23
CA LEU A 151 29.51 19.99 9.58
C LEU A 151 28.93 20.09 11.00
N GLU A 152 29.68 20.70 11.93
CA GLU A 152 29.28 20.96 13.31
C GLU A 152 28.16 21.99 13.37
N ALA A 153 28.25 23.06 12.58
CA ALA A 153 27.20 24.05 12.44
C ALA A 153 25.92 23.42 11.87
N LEU A 154 26.04 22.59 10.83
CA LEU A 154 24.90 21.83 10.29
C LEU A 154 24.31 20.90 11.34
N PHE A 155 25.14 20.17 12.10
CA PHE A 155 24.67 19.31 13.17
C PHE A 155 23.91 20.10 14.24
N GLY A 156 24.47 21.21 14.72
CA GLY A 156 23.82 22.12 15.67
C GLY A 156 22.45 22.57 15.19
N LEU A 157 22.34 23.01 13.93
CA LEU A 157 21.05 23.36 13.31
C LEU A 157 20.06 22.18 13.34
N THR A 158 20.48 20.98 12.92
CA THR A 158 19.60 19.80 12.92
C THR A 158 19.19 19.34 14.33
N VAL A 159 20.04 19.55 15.32
CA VAL A 159 19.73 19.32 16.74
C VAL A 159 18.70 20.32 17.23
N LEU A 160 18.81 21.61 16.89
CA LEU A 160 17.80 22.62 17.24
C LEU A 160 16.43 22.27 16.66
N ILE A 161 16.38 21.84 15.40
CA ILE A 161 15.14 21.35 14.77
C ILE A 161 14.58 20.17 15.57
N THR A 162 15.42 19.20 15.92
CA THR A 162 15.01 18.02 16.70
C THR A 162 14.50 18.38 18.09
N VAL A 163 15.14 19.33 18.77
CA VAL A 163 14.70 19.86 20.07
C VAL A 163 13.34 20.51 19.93
N TYR A 164 13.12 21.34 18.90
CA TYR A 164 11.82 21.93 18.62
C TYR A 164 10.73 20.85 18.48
N PHE A 165 10.95 19.81 17.66
CA PHE A 165 9.98 18.73 17.53
C PHE A 165 9.76 17.97 18.85
N SER A 166 10.83 17.68 19.60
CA SER A 166 10.76 16.87 20.82
C SER A 166 10.01 17.56 21.96
N PHE A 167 10.20 18.88 22.12
CA PHE A 167 9.66 19.63 23.24
C PHE A 167 8.41 20.45 22.89
N TYR A 168 8.14 20.74 21.61
CA TYR A 168 7.04 21.62 21.21
C TYR A 168 6.09 21.05 20.16
N ARG A 169 6.39 19.93 19.49
CA ARG A 169 5.47 19.33 18.51
C ARG A 169 4.93 17.98 18.93
N LEU A 170 5.81 17.10 19.42
CA LEU A 170 5.43 15.76 19.85
C LEU A 170 4.65 15.72 21.17
N PRO A 171 4.90 16.61 22.16
CA PRO A 171 4.12 16.64 23.40
C PRO A 171 2.65 17.02 23.23
N ASP A 172 2.29 17.71 22.13
CA ASP A 172 0.92 18.15 21.83
C ASP A 172 -0.05 16.99 21.55
N PHE A 173 0.47 15.79 21.29
CA PHE A 173 -0.33 14.62 20.95
C PHE A 173 -0.64 13.75 22.18
N GLU A 174 -1.80 13.12 22.17
CA GLU A 174 -2.22 12.21 23.24
C GLU A 174 -1.78 10.76 23.01
N VAL A 175 -1.66 10.35 21.74
CA VAL A 175 -1.35 8.96 21.35
C VAL A 175 -0.31 8.92 20.23
N LEU A 176 0.48 7.83 20.16
CA LEU A 176 1.50 7.67 19.13
C LEU A 176 0.94 7.78 17.70
N ALA A 177 -0.26 7.23 17.44
CA ALA A 177 -0.82 7.18 16.10
C ALA A 177 -1.01 8.58 15.48
N SER A 178 -1.45 9.57 16.26
CA SER A 178 -1.60 10.96 15.79
C SER A 178 -0.25 11.68 15.69
N ALA A 179 0.69 11.37 16.60
CA ALA A 179 2.05 11.91 16.57
C ALA A 179 2.91 11.32 15.43
N TRP A 180 2.53 10.17 14.85
CA TRP A 180 3.38 9.37 13.98
C TRP A 180 3.91 10.16 12.77
N LYS A 181 3.02 10.90 12.08
CA LYS A 181 3.41 11.75 10.94
C LYS A 181 4.48 12.77 11.32
N THR A 182 4.29 13.44 12.46
CA THR A 182 5.24 14.41 13.00
C THR A 182 6.56 13.75 13.39
N TYR A 183 6.50 12.56 14.00
CA TYR A 183 7.67 11.81 14.43
C TYR A 183 8.54 11.35 13.24
N ILE A 184 7.92 10.76 12.22
CA ILE A 184 8.65 10.20 11.07
C ILE A 184 9.16 11.26 10.09
N ASN A 185 8.82 12.53 10.28
CA ASN A 185 9.27 13.61 9.42
C ASN A 185 10.81 13.58 9.23
N PRO A 186 11.34 13.64 8.00
CA PRO A 186 12.78 13.54 7.75
C PRO A 186 13.61 14.60 8.51
N PHE A 187 13.11 15.83 8.63
CA PHE A 187 13.80 16.91 9.36
C PHE A 187 13.85 16.66 10.86
N ASN A 188 12.90 15.89 11.37
CA ASN A 188 12.93 15.43 12.75
C ASN A 188 14.06 14.41 12.99
N GLN A 189 14.52 13.70 11.95
CA GLN A 189 15.43 12.55 12.10
C GLN A 189 16.87 12.83 11.59
N VAL A 190 17.06 13.89 10.79
CA VAL A 190 18.31 14.18 10.09
C VAL A 190 19.53 14.40 10.99
N TYR A 191 19.34 14.86 12.23
CA TYR A 191 20.44 15.01 13.19
C TYR A 191 21.19 13.70 13.47
N LEU A 192 20.49 12.54 13.43
CA LEU A 192 21.10 11.22 13.60
C LEU A 192 22.07 10.93 12.46
N PHE A 193 21.66 11.25 11.23
CA PHE A 193 22.47 11.09 10.04
C PHE A 193 23.71 12.01 10.09
N VAL A 194 23.53 13.30 10.33
CA VAL A 194 24.64 14.27 10.41
C VAL A 194 25.57 13.96 11.58
N GLY A 195 25.02 13.56 12.73
CA GLY A 195 25.81 13.12 13.88
C GLY A 195 26.64 11.86 13.59
N GLY A 196 26.11 10.94 12.79
CA GLY A 196 26.89 9.82 12.25
C GLY A 196 28.08 10.27 11.40
N MET A 197 27.90 11.30 10.55
CA MET A 197 29.00 11.89 9.78
C MET A 197 30.06 12.52 10.71
N LEU A 198 29.65 13.19 11.79
CA LEU A 198 30.58 13.73 12.79
C LEU A 198 31.36 12.63 13.52
N LEU A 199 30.69 11.54 13.91
CA LEU A 199 31.38 10.38 14.49
C LEU A 199 32.50 9.88 13.56
N ALA A 200 32.21 9.76 12.26
CA ALA A 200 33.23 9.40 11.28
C ALA A 200 34.32 10.46 11.16
N LYS A 201 33.99 11.76 11.07
CA LYS A 201 34.95 12.86 10.98
C LYS A 201 35.99 12.84 12.11
N TYR A 202 35.54 12.61 13.35
CA TYR A 202 36.41 12.70 14.53
C TYR A 202 37.09 11.38 14.95
N PHE A 203 36.51 10.24 14.59
CA PHE A 203 36.95 8.94 15.08
C PHE A 203 37.36 7.95 13.99
N LYS A 204 37.28 8.31 12.69
CA LYS A 204 37.84 7.49 11.59
C LYS A 204 39.30 7.15 11.89
N GLY A 205 39.63 5.86 11.79
CA GLY A 205 40.99 5.34 11.94
C GLY A 205 41.47 5.15 13.38
N LYS A 206 40.75 5.68 14.38
CA LYS A 206 41.08 5.47 15.80
C LYS A 206 40.66 4.08 16.24
N LYS A 207 41.52 3.40 17.01
CA LYS A 207 41.24 2.10 17.64
C LYS A 207 41.45 2.24 19.15
N LEU A 208 40.35 2.38 19.88
CA LEU A 208 40.35 2.62 21.32
C LEU A 208 39.46 1.56 21.99
N PRO A 209 39.94 0.31 22.16
CA PRO A 209 39.09 -0.82 22.53
C PRO A 209 38.40 -0.64 23.90
N TYR A 210 39.09 -0.10 24.90
CA TYR A 210 38.48 0.16 26.22
C TYR A 210 37.38 1.22 26.13
N VAL A 211 37.66 2.35 25.46
CA VAL A 211 36.64 3.39 25.20
C VAL A 211 35.48 2.83 24.39
N ALA A 212 35.77 2.00 23.39
CA ALA A 212 34.76 1.35 22.57
C ALA A 212 33.82 0.49 23.41
N ILE A 213 34.37 -0.36 24.28
CA ILE A 213 33.60 -1.21 25.19
C ILE A 213 32.80 -0.36 26.18
N SER A 214 33.39 0.68 26.77
CA SER A 214 32.67 1.61 27.65
C SER A 214 31.51 2.30 26.93
N CYS A 215 31.71 2.80 25.70
CA CYS A 215 30.64 3.38 24.89
C CYS A 215 29.53 2.37 24.57
N LEU A 216 29.88 1.12 24.25
CA LEU A 216 28.89 0.07 23.99
C LEU A 216 28.07 -0.24 25.25
N ILE A 217 28.73 -0.43 26.40
CA ILE A 217 28.07 -0.71 27.67
C ILE A 217 27.18 0.47 28.09
N LEU A 218 27.72 1.68 28.15
CA LEU A 218 26.95 2.88 28.52
C LEU A 218 25.79 3.13 27.54
N GLY A 219 26.05 2.95 26.24
CA GLY A 219 25.05 3.09 25.20
C GLY A 219 23.89 2.11 25.37
N LEU A 220 24.18 0.84 25.73
CA LEU A 220 23.16 -0.17 26.01
C LEU A 220 22.45 0.08 27.35
N LEU A 221 23.17 0.51 28.38
CA LEU A 221 22.60 0.83 29.69
C LEU A 221 21.60 1.98 29.61
N ILE A 222 21.78 2.94 28.70
CA ILE A 222 20.80 4.02 28.45
C ILE A 222 19.42 3.48 28.05
N PHE A 223 19.33 2.29 27.45
CA PHE A 223 18.05 1.68 27.08
C PHE A 223 17.35 0.94 28.24
N VAL A 224 18.02 0.79 29.39
CA VAL A 224 17.45 0.12 30.57
C VAL A 224 16.48 1.02 31.36
N PRO A 225 16.84 2.28 31.69
CA PRO A 225 15.93 3.18 32.40
C PRO A 225 14.57 3.37 31.72
N VAL A 226 13.53 3.42 32.54
CA VAL A 226 12.16 3.74 32.14
C VAL A 226 11.91 5.22 32.48
N PHE A 227 11.85 6.09 31.46
CA PHE A 227 11.38 7.45 31.67
C PHE A 227 9.83 7.45 31.66
N LYS A 228 9.21 8.02 32.69
CA LYS A 228 7.75 7.95 32.95
C LYS A 228 6.90 8.49 31.78
N ARG A 229 6.44 7.56 30.94
CA ARG A 229 5.14 7.45 30.26
C ARG A 229 5.20 6.08 29.56
N GLY A 230 4.42 5.10 30.01
CA GLY A 230 4.45 3.71 29.49
C GLY A 230 3.96 3.54 28.04
N ASP A 231 4.00 4.60 27.23
CA ASP A 231 3.71 4.58 25.81
C ASP A 231 4.96 4.99 25.04
N LEU A 232 5.07 4.50 23.81
CA LEU A 232 6.12 4.84 22.84
C LEU A 232 6.21 6.35 22.59
N LEU A 233 5.11 7.11 22.76
CA LEU A 233 5.13 8.56 22.70
C LEU A 233 6.06 9.20 23.75
N GLY A 234 6.13 8.62 24.95
CA GLY A 234 6.98 9.11 26.05
C GLY A 234 8.47 9.02 25.71
N ILE A 235 8.88 7.96 25.01
CA ILE A 235 10.29 7.77 24.65
C ILE A 235 10.71 8.59 23.43
N ILE A 236 9.77 9.07 22.59
CA ILE A 236 10.07 9.92 21.42
C ILE A 236 9.83 11.41 21.66
N SER A 237 9.43 11.80 22.86
CA SER A 237 9.16 13.20 23.23
C SER A 237 10.11 13.68 24.33
N GLY A 238 10.24 15.00 24.47
CA GLY A 238 11.03 15.67 25.50
C GLY A 238 12.49 15.19 25.63
N ALA A 239 12.99 15.19 26.87
CA ALA A 239 14.34 14.73 27.19
C ALA A 239 14.62 13.24 26.90
N PRO A 240 13.68 12.29 27.13
CA PRO A 240 13.89 10.88 26.81
C PRO A 240 14.37 10.66 25.38
N ARG A 241 13.82 11.42 24.43
CA ARG A 241 14.25 11.33 23.03
C ARG A 241 15.72 11.62 22.81
N LEU A 242 16.23 12.69 23.41
CA LEU A 242 17.63 13.07 23.30
C LEU A 242 18.53 12.04 24.00
N ILE A 243 18.09 11.51 25.13
CA ILE A 243 18.82 10.50 25.92
C ILE A 243 18.98 9.20 25.13
N TYR A 244 17.88 8.65 24.58
CA TYR A 244 17.97 7.41 23.78
C TYR A 244 18.73 7.61 22.46
N SER A 245 18.67 8.82 21.89
CA SER A 245 19.51 9.18 20.74
C SER A 245 21.00 9.20 21.08
N LEU A 246 21.37 9.68 22.27
CA LEU A 246 22.74 9.58 22.78
C LEU A 246 23.17 8.13 22.92
N GLY A 247 22.29 7.26 23.41
CA GLY A 247 22.52 5.80 23.42
C GLY A 247 22.86 5.26 22.03
N CYS A 248 22.12 5.67 20.99
CA CYS A 248 22.39 5.29 19.60
C CYS A 248 23.79 5.76 19.13
N PHE A 249 24.17 7.01 19.43
CA PHE A 249 25.49 7.54 19.08
C PHE A 249 26.62 6.81 19.80
N LEU A 250 26.45 6.50 21.09
CA LEU A 250 27.44 5.75 21.87
C LEU A 250 27.63 4.33 21.33
N VAL A 251 26.54 3.62 21.02
CA VAL A 251 26.62 2.27 20.44
C VAL A 251 27.30 2.30 19.06
N CYS A 252 26.95 3.26 18.19
CA CYS A 252 27.56 3.40 16.87
C CYS A 252 29.04 3.81 16.95
N GLY A 253 29.36 4.76 17.83
CA GLY A 253 30.73 5.23 18.08
C GLY A 253 31.61 4.13 18.68
N GLY A 254 31.09 3.38 19.65
CA GLY A 254 31.75 2.20 20.21
C GLY A 254 32.01 1.13 19.15
N ALA A 255 31.03 0.82 18.31
CA ALA A 255 31.22 -0.10 17.18
C ALA A 255 32.30 0.42 16.20
N LEU A 256 32.31 1.71 15.87
CA LEU A 256 33.35 2.31 15.03
C LEU A 256 34.75 2.16 15.62
N LEU A 257 34.92 2.49 16.91
CA LEU A 257 36.20 2.44 17.64
C LEU A 257 36.71 1.01 17.85
N LEU A 258 35.81 0.03 17.95
CA LEU A 258 36.15 -1.39 17.99
C LEU A 258 36.66 -1.89 16.63
N GLY A 259 36.20 -1.29 15.53
CA GLY A 259 36.80 -1.45 14.21
C GLY A 259 36.56 -2.82 13.55
N THR A 260 37.62 -3.54 13.22
CA THR A 260 37.56 -4.79 12.43
C THR A 260 37.64 -6.06 13.27
N VAL A 261 37.34 -5.97 14.57
CA VAL A 261 37.31 -7.14 15.46
C VAL A 261 36.31 -8.16 14.94
N ARG A 262 36.77 -9.41 14.78
CA ARG A 262 35.92 -10.53 14.36
C ARG A 262 35.31 -11.18 15.58
N ALA A 263 34.01 -11.43 15.54
CA ALA A 263 33.26 -12.09 16.62
C ALA A 263 33.46 -13.62 16.64
N GLY A 264 34.67 -14.13 16.41
CA GLY A 264 34.98 -15.57 16.40
C GLY A 264 34.01 -16.37 15.51
N MET A 265 33.37 -17.38 16.08
CA MET A 265 32.37 -18.24 15.42
C MET A 265 31.12 -17.46 14.95
N LEU A 266 30.76 -16.38 15.64
CA LEU A 266 29.61 -15.53 15.29
C LEU A 266 29.91 -14.56 14.14
N HIS A 267 31.16 -14.49 13.67
CA HIS A 267 31.55 -13.60 12.56
C HIS A 267 30.68 -13.80 11.31
N ARG A 268 30.56 -15.05 10.84
CA ARG A 268 29.82 -15.39 9.63
C ARG A 268 28.33 -15.06 9.74
N PRO A 269 27.59 -15.54 10.77
CA PRO A 269 26.17 -15.24 10.88
C PRO A 269 25.92 -13.74 11.04
N LEU A 270 26.63 -13.03 11.93
CA LEU A 270 26.45 -11.59 12.12
C LEU A 270 26.75 -10.78 10.85
N LYS A 271 27.79 -11.19 10.09
CA LYS A 271 28.10 -10.55 8.81
C LYS A 271 26.99 -10.76 7.79
N VAL A 272 26.47 -11.98 7.65
CA VAL A 272 25.40 -12.28 6.68
C VAL A 272 24.11 -11.55 7.05
N MET A 273 23.77 -11.50 8.35
CA MET A 273 22.63 -10.73 8.84
C MET A 273 22.81 -9.22 8.61
N GLY A 274 24.02 -8.70 8.77
CA GLY A 274 24.35 -7.31 8.45
C GLY A 274 24.30 -7.01 6.95
N ASP A 275 24.78 -7.93 6.12
CA ASP A 275 24.73 -7.83 4.65
C ASP A 275 23.27 -7.82 4.15
N ALA A 276 22.41 -8.67 4.72
CA ALA A 276 21.00 -8.80 4.36
C ALA A 276 20.05 -7.93 5.20
N SER A 277 20.57 -7.00 6.02
CA SER A 277 19.78 -6.26 7.02
C SER A 277 18.63 -5.46 6.38
N TYR A 278 18.83 -4.96 5.16
CA TYR A 278 17.81 -4.23 4.43
C TYR A 278 16.64 -5.13 4.01
N SER A 279 16.95 -6.34 3.54
CA SER A 279 15.95 -7.37 3.22
C SER A 279 15.21 -7.88 4.45
N ILE A 280 15.88 -8.03 5.60
CA ILE A 280 15.22 -8.40 6.87
C ILE A 280 14.27 -7.29 7.29
N TYR A 281 14.74 -6.03 7.28
CA TYR A 281 13.95 -4.89 7.71
C TYR A 281 12.71 -4.65 6.84
N LEU A 282 12.80 -4.80 5.51
CA LEU A 282 11.68 -4.42 4.64
C LEU A 282 10.65 -5.53 4.46
N LEU A 283 11.06 -6.80 4.49
CA LEU A 283 10.18 -7.93 4.17
C LEU A 283 9.47 -8.54 5.38
N HIS A 284 9.99 -8.36 6.60
CA HIS A 284 9.37 -8.99 7.79
C HIS A 284 7.90 -8.61 8.02
N PRO A 285 7.42 -7.37 7.75
CA PRO A 285 5.99 -7.07 7.87
C PRO A 285 5.17 -7.83 6.83
N ILE A 286 5.68 -7.91 5.60
CA ILE A 286 5.00 -8.59 4.49
C ILE A 286 4.83 -10.07 4.81
N VAL A 287 5.87 -10.72 5.34
CA VAL A 287 5.81 -12.13 5.75
C VAL A 287 4.74 -12.34 6.82
N TYR A 288 4.76 -11.54 7.88
CA TYR A 288 3.80 -11.68 8.99
C TYR A 288 2.35 -11.51 8.52
N TRP A 289 2.05 -10.43 7.80
CA TRP A 289 0.70 -10.15 7.34
C TRP A 289 0.23 -11.13 6.25
N SER A 290 1.14 -11.68 5.44
CA SER A 290 0.78 -12.71 4.45
C SER A 290 0.46 -14.04 5.11
N LEU A 291 1.24 -14.46 6.12
CA LEU A 291 0.98 -15.68 6.88
C LEU A 291 -0.40 -15.64 7.56
N LEU A 292 -0.72 -14.54 8.27
CA LEU A 292 -2.03 -14.38 8.89
C LEU A 292 -3.18 -14.36 7.87
N LYS A 293 -2.96 -13.78 6.69
CA LYS A 293 -3.99 -13.71 5.66
C LYS A 293 -4.26 -15.07 5.01
N TRP A 294 -3.21 -15.83 4.71
CA TRP A 294 -3.33 -17.10 3.98
C TRP A 294 -3.59 -18.30 4.87
N PHE A 295 -3.21 -18.21 6.14
CA PHE A 295 -3.43 -19.24 7.14
C PHE A 295 -4.17 -18.65 8.35
N PRO A 296 -5.43 -18.23 8.19
CA PRO A 296 -6.20 -17.54 9.24
C PRO A 296 -6.51 -18.45 10.44
N SER A 297 -6.35 -19.76 10.31
CA SER A 297 -6.50 -20.75 11.39
C SER A 297 -5.29 -20.81 12.32
N ILE A 298 -4.14 -20.22 11.95
CA ILE A 298 -2.98 -20.17 12.84
C ILE A 298 -3.26 -19.17 13.96
N GLU A 299 -3.34 -19.67 15.18
CA GLU A 299 -3.49 -18.83 16.36
C GLU A 299 -2.23 -17.99 16.61
N LYS A 300 -2.46 -16.78 17.12
CA LYS A 300 -1.36 -15.94 17.61
C LYS A 300 -0.72 -16.61 18.82
N GLY A 301 0.59 -16.75 18.80
CA GLY A 301 1.33 -17.44 19.85
C GLY A 301 2.77 -17.73 19.46
N LEU A 302 3.46 -18.55 20.26
CA LEU A 302 4.88 -18.86 20.05
C LEU A 302 5.13 -19.54 18.71
N LEU A 303 4.22 -20.41 18.27
CA LEU A 303 4.33 -21.10 16.99
C LEU A 303 4.35 -20.12 15.81
N LEU A 304 3.36 -19.21 15.71
CA LEU A 304 3.32 -18.19 14.67
C LEU A 304 4.57 -17.29 14.72
N PHE A 305 5.01 -16.91 15.92
CA PHE A 305 6.20 -16.09 16.11
C PHE A 305 7.46 -16.76 15.53
N VAL A 306 7.71 -18.03 15.87
CA VAL A 306 8.87 -18.80 15.38
C VAL A 306 8.79 -18.99 13.87
N ILE A 307 7.61 -19.34 13.33
CA ILE A 307 7.40 -19.46 11.89
C ILE A 307 7.72 -18.14 11.19
N CYS A 308 7.20 -17.02 11.68
CA CYS A 308 7.46 -15.71 11.09
C CYS A 308 8.95 -15.35 11.07
N VAL A 309 9.69 -15.63 12.15
CA VAL A 309 11.14 -15.41 12.21
C VAL A 309 11.87 -16.26 11.17
N LEU A 310 11.59 -17.57 11.11
CA LEU A 310 12.26 -18.49 10.18
C LEU A 310 11.95 -18.12 8.73
N VAL A 311 10.68 -17.92 8.39
CA VAL A 311 10.25 -17.56 7.03
C VAL A 311 10.85 -16.22 6.62
N SER A 312 10.87 -15.22 7.51
CA SER A 312 11.50 -13.93 7.21
C SER A 312 12.99 -14.04 6.95
N LEU A 313 13.73 -14.77 7.78
CA LEU A 313 15.17 -14.94 7.54
C LEU A 313 15.44 -15.65 6.21
N ILE A 314 14.74 -16.75 5.93
CA ILE A 314 14.88 -17.50 4.67
C ILE A 314 14.56 -16.57 3.48
N PHE A 315 13.40 -15.93 3.52
CA PHE A 315 12.93 -15.10 2.42
C PHE A 315 13.81 -13.86 2.19
N SER A 316 14.29 -13.24 3.27
CA SER A 316 15.22 -12.11 3.20
C SER A 316 16.60 -12.53 2.67
N PHE A 317 17.12 -13.70 3.03
CA PHE A 317 18.38 -14.19 2.45
C PHE A 317 18.25 -14.52 0.97
N LEU A 318 17.17 -15.20 0.56
CA LEU A 318 16.89 -15.47 -0.85
C LEU A 318 16.82 -14.16 -1.65
N THR A 319 16.05 -13.19 -1.15
CA THR A 319 15.88 -11.89 -1.82
C THR A 319 17.19 -11.09 -1.86
N TYR A 320 17.99 -11.13 -0.78
CA TYR A 320 19.30 -10.49 -0.74
C TYR A 320 20.23 -11.01 -1.85
N TYR A 321 20.36 -12.33 -2.00
CA TYR A 321 21.24 -12.91 -3.02
C TYR A 321 20.66 -12.78 -4.43
N ALA A 322 19.33 -12.89 -4.58
CA ALA A 322 18.67 -12.83 -5.88
C ALA A 322 18.59 -11.41 -6.46
N VAL A 323 18.36 -10.41 -5.60
CA VAL A 323 18.07 -9.03 -5.98
C VAL A 323 19.15 -8.08 -5.46
N GLU A 324 19.21 -7.85 -4.15
CA GLU A 324 20.00 -6.77 -3.55
C GLU A 324 21.47 -6.82 -3.96
N ARG A 325 22.12 -7.99 -3.80
CA ARG A 325 23.53 -8.18 -4.14
C ARG A 325 23.82 -7.92 -5.62
N LYS A 326 22.98 -8.42 -6.52
CA LYS A 326 23.16 -8.27 -7.97
C LYS A 326 23.07 -6.80 -8.38
N PHE A 327 22.07 -6.07 -7.87
CA PHE A 327 21.92 -4.66 -8.19
C PHE A 327 23.01 -3.79 -7.56
N ILE A 328 23.48 -4.10 -6.34
CA ILE A 328 24.65 -3.43 -5.75
C ILE A 328 25.89 -3.61 -6.65
N ASP A 329 26.14 -4.82 -7.14
CA ASP A 329 27.28 -5.10 -8.02
C ASP A 329 27.13 -4.39 -9.38
N LEU A 330 25.91 -4.32 -9.93
CA LEU A 330 25.61 -3.52 -11.13
C LEU A 330 25.86 -2.03 -10.90
N GLY A 331 25.41 -1.47 -9.77
CA GLY A 331 25.63 -0.08 -9.40
C GLY A 331 27.13 0.28 -9.29
N ARG A 332 27.95 -0.65 -8.77
CA ARG A 332 29.43 -0.48 -8.76
C ARG A 332 29.99 -0.41 -10.17
N LYS A 333 29.57 -1.31 -11.06
CA LYS A 333 30.00 -1.31 -12.47
C LYS A 333 29.59 0.00 -13.17
N TRP A 334 28.33 0.42 -13.04
CA TRP A 334 27.80 1.63 -13.67
C TRP A 334 28.42 2.93 -13.16
N SER A 335 28.86 2.94 -11.90
CA SER A 335 29.50 4.12 -11.33
C SER A 335 30.89 4.43 -11.89
N GLY A 336 31.57 3.43 -12.49
CA GLY A 336 32.93 3.55 -13.02
C GLY A 336 33.03 3.62 -14.55
N SER A 337 31.90 3.52 -15.26
CA SER A 337 31.86 3.51 -16.74
C SER A 337 30.76 4.46 -17.23
N GLN A 338 30.90 5.04 -18.43
CA GLN A 338 29.73 5.59 -19.13
C GLN A 338 28.71 4.45 -19.31
N ILE A 339 27.55 4.56 -18.69
CA ILE A 339 26.52 3.53 -18.79
C ILE A 339 26.04 3.54 -20.26
N PRO A 340 26.16 2.43 -21.01
CA PRO A 340 25.68 2.40 -22.39
C PRO A 340 24.17 2.67 -22.42
N LEU A 341 23.71 3.56 -23.31
CA LEU A 341 22.28 3.90 -23.45
C LEU A 341 21.39 2.65 -23.58
N LYS A 342 21.84 1.61 -24.30
CA LYS A 342 21.11 0.33 -24.42
C LYS A 342 20.87 -0.36 -23.07
N LYS A 343 21.80 -0.26 -22.12
CA LYS A 343 21.62 -0.81 -20.77
C LYS A 343 20.63 0.05 -19.99
N ILE A 344 20.76 1.37 -20.05
CA ILE A 344 19.79 2.29 -19.42
C ILE A 344 18.37 1.97 -19.90
N PHE A 345 18.19 1.82 -21.21
CA PHE A 345 16.89 1.49 -21.81
C PHE A 345 16.33 0.13 -21.34
N LYS A 346 17.17 -0.90 -21.24
CA LYS A 346 16.76 -2.22 -20.73
C LYS A 346 16.29 -2.16 -19.27
N TYR A 347 16.97 -1.39 -18.43
CA TYR A 347 16.58 -1.26 -17.02
C TYR A 347 15.39 -0.32 -16.85
N SER A 348 15.27 0.76 -17.62
CA SER A 348 14.06 1.59 -17.62
C SER A 348 12.85 0.82 -18.11
N ALA A 349 13.01 -0.06 -19.12
CA ALA A 349 11.96 -0.97 -19.55
C ALA A 349 11.57 -1.98 -18.45
N PHE A 350 12.54 -2.49 -17.67
CA PHE A 350 12.25 -3.33 -16.51
C PHE A 350 11.47 -2.56 -15.44
N ILE A 351 11.86 -1.32 -15.12
CA ILE A 351 11.16 -0.46 -14.15
C ILE A 351 9.74 -0.16 -14.61
N PHE A 352 9.59 0.19 -15.89
CA PHE A 352 8.31 0.49 -16.50
C PHE A 352 7.40 -0.75 -16.52
N GLY A 353 7.94 -1.90 -16.97
CA GLY A 353 7.23 -3.18 -16.94
C GLY A 353 6.81 -3.57 -15.53
N PHE A 354 7.69 -3.41 -14.55
CA PHE A 354 7.36 -3.65 -13.15
C PHE A 354 6.26 -2.72 -12.65
N GLY A 355 6.34 -1.43 -12.98
CA GLY A 355 5.29 -0.45 -12.68
C GLY A 355 3.94 -0.83 -13.27
N LEU A 356 3.91 -1.31 -14.51
CA LEU A 356 2.69 -1.82 -15.15
C LEU A 356 2.11 -3.03 -14.42
N ILE A 357 2.94 -4.00 -14.03
CA ILE A 357 2.46 -5.17 -13.28
C ILE A 357 1.87 -4.74 -11.92
N VAL A 358 2.51 -3.78 -11.23
CA VAL A 358 1.98 -3.19 -9.99
C VAL A 358 0.60 -2.54 -10.22
N LEU A 359 0.46 -1.75 -11.28
CA LEU A 359 -0.81 -1.08 -11.62
C LEU A 359 -1.90 -2.08 -12.01
N GLN A 360 -1.58 -3.12 -12.78
CA GLN A 360 -2.52 -4.18 -13.16
C GLN A 360 -2.97 -4.97 -11.92
N SER A 361 -2.06 -5.31 -11.01
CA SER A 361 -2.38 -6.00 -9.76
C SER A 361 -3.32 -5.18 -8.89
N ASN A 362 -3.08 -3.87 -8.79
CA ASN A 362 -3.96 -2.95 -8.08
C ASN A 362 -5.35 -2.87 -8.73
N LYS A 363 -5.44 -2.79 -10.06
CA LYS A 363 -6.73 -2.80 -10.77
C LYS A 363 -7.51 -4.09 -10.53
N LEU A 364 -6.84 -5.24 -10.55
CA LEU A 364 -7.46 -6.53 -10.27
C LEU A 364 -8.01 -6.60 -8.84
N ASN A 365 -7.21 -6.17 -7.85
CA ASN A 365 -7.65 -6.12 -6.46
C ASN A 365 -8.87 -5.19 -6.29
N GLN A 366 -8.95 -4.05 -6.99
CA GLN A 366 -10.11 -3.15 -6.94
C GLN A 366 -11.38 -3.85 -7.47
N GLN A 367 -11.25 -4.59 -8.57
CA GLN A 367 -12.36 -5.35 -9.14
C GLN A 367 -12.84 -6.44 -8.16
N LEU A 368 -11.91 -7.18 -7.54
CA LEU A 368 -12.23 -8.22 -6.55
C LEU A 368 -12.90 -7.65 -5.30
N ASP A 369 -12.43 -6.52 -4.78
CA ASP A 369 -13.03 -5.86 -3.62
C ASP A 369 -14.44 -5.37 -3.92
N SER A 370 -14.66 -4.77 -5.09
CA SER A 370 -16.00 -4.38 -5.52
C SER A 370 -16.93 -5.59 -5.55
N LYS A 371 -16.47 -6.73 -6.09
CA LYS A 371 -17.24 -7.96 -6.23
C LYS A 371 -17.63 -8.52 -4.86
N ARG A 372 -16.67 -8.62 -3.95
CA ARG A 372 -16.91 -9.07 -2.56
C ARG A 372 -17.85 -8.13 -1.80
N ALA A 373 -17.73 -6.83 -1.98
CA ALA A 373 -18.62 -5.85 -1.36
C ALA A 373 -20.08 -6.06 -1.83
N PHE A 374 -20.27 -6.33 -3.12
CA PHE A 374 -21.59 -6.63 -3.66
C PHE A 374 -22.14 -7.99 -3.21
N GLU A 375 -21.31 -9.03 -3.15
CA GLU A 375 -21.73 -10.33 -2.60
C GLU A 375 -22.16 -10.22 -1.14
N ARG A 376 -21.45 -9.41 -0.33
CA ARG A 376 -21.86 -9.10 1.05
C ARG A 376 -23.17 -8.33 1.10
N LEU A 377 -23.37 -7.37 0.20
CA LEU A 377 -24.62 -6.63 0.06
C LEU A 377 -25.80 -7.59 -0.19
N LEU A 378 -25.64 -8.51 -1.15
CA LEU A 378 -26.64 -9.53 -1.46
C LEU A 378 -26.91 -10.46 -0.28
N LYS A 379 -25.86 -10.89 0.44
CA LYS A 379 -26.02 -11.78 1.60
C LYS A 379 -26.75 -11.11 2.76
N ASN A 380 -26.51 -9.81 2.98
CA ASN A 380 -27.09 -9.07 4.10
C ASN A 380 -28.49 -8.53 3.80
N ASN A 381 -28.90 -8.48 2.53
CA ASN A 381 -30.19 -7.94 2.12
C ASN A 381 -30.93 -8.97 1.27
N PRO A 382 -32.01 -9.59 1.77
CA PRO A 382 -32.74 -10.66 1.06
C PRO A 382 -33.60 -10.14 -0.11
N ASN A 383 -33.48 -8.87 -0.49
CA ASN A 383 -34.27 -8.31 -1.57
C ASN A 383 -33.73 -8.80 -2.93
N PRO A 384 -34.55 -9.51 -3.73
CA PRO A 384 -34.08 -10.14 -4.97
C PRO A 384 -33.74 -9.14 -6.08
N TYR A 385 -34.18 -7.87 -5.98
CA TYR A 385 -33.92 -6.84 -6.97
C TYR A 385 -32.52 -6.22 -6.85
N ILE A 386 -31.79 -6.49 -5.76
CA ILE A 386 -30.46 -5.93 -5.51
C ILE A 386 -29.44 -6.37 -6.56
N LYS A 387 -29.57 -7.59 -7.09
CA LYS A 387 -28.67 -8.09 -8.14
C LYS A 387 -28.68 -7.20 -9.39
N LEU A 388 -29.79 -6.52 -9.67
CA LEU A 388 -29.96 -5.63 -10.81
C LEU A 388 -29.01 -4.43 -10.78
N LEU A 389 -28.53 -4.03 -9.61
CA LEU A 389 -27.57 -2.91 -9.48
C LEU A 389 -26.20 -3.19 -10.12
N ARG A 390 -25.92 -4.45 -10.49
CA ARG A 390 -24.75 -4.84 -11.30
C ARG A 390 -25.08 -5.21 -12.73
N HIS A 391 -26.36 -5.37 -13.04
CA HIS A 391 -26.78 -5.76 -14.38
C HIS A 391 -26.76 -4.55 -15.29
N ARG A 392 -26.51 -4.80 -16.57
CA ARG A 392 -26.78 -3.86 -17.64
C ARG A 392 -28.27 -3.87 -17.93
N SER A 393 -28.90 -2.69 -17.98
CA SER A 393 -30.29 -2.55 -18.37
C SER A 393 -30.47 -2.82 -19.87
N ILE A 394 -31.64 -3.35 -20.25
CA ILE A 394 -32.02 -3.53 -21.65
C ILE A 394 -32.49 -2.21 -22.28
N TYR A 395 -32.89 -1.26 -21.44
CA TYR A 395 -33.30 0.09 -21.80
C TYR A 395 -33.14 1.01 -20.58
N ALA A 396 -32.84 2.29 -20.81
CA ALA A 396 -32.75 3.29 -19.76
C ALA A 396 -33.23 4.65 -20.27
N ASP A 397 -33.99 5.36 -19.44
CA ASP A 397 -34.38 6.75 -19.66
C ASP A 397 -34.01 7.62 -18.45
N SER A 398 -34.56 8.84 -18.37
CA SER A 398 -34.27 9.78 -17.28
C SER A 398 -34.86 9.37 -15.92
N ILE A 399 -35.77 8.40 -15.89
CA ILE A 399 -36.51 7.96 -14.70
C ILE A 399 -36.19 6.49 -14.38
N TYR A 400 -36.33 5.60 -15.36
CA TYR A 400 -36.26 4.15 -15.19
C TYR A 400 -35.09 3.52 -15.93
N ASN A 401 -34.45 2.58 -15.24
CA ASN A 401 -33.68 1.52 -15.87
C ASN A 401 -34.54 0.27 -15.95
N VAL A 402 -34.64 -0.31 -17.15
CA VAL A 402 -35.47 -1.49 -17.41
C VAL A 402 -34.59 -2.72 -17.54
N TYR A 403 -34.96 -3.79 -16.82
CA TYR A 403 -34.23 -5.05 -16.76
C TYR A 403 -35.17 -6.20 -17.06
N ILE A 404 -34.58 -7.32 -17.49
CA ILE A 404 -35.23 -8.63 -17.43
C ILE A 404 -34.35 -9.52 -16.57
N ALA A 405 -34.96 -10.18 -15.59
CA ALA A 405 -34.25 -11.10 -14.70
C ALA A 405 -35.22 -12.14 -14.12
N ASN A 406 -34.69 -13.28 -13.70
CA ASN A 406 -35.46 -14.26 -12.95
C ASN A 406 -35.58 -13.85 -11.48
N ILE A 407 -36.79 -13.63 -10.98
CA ILE A 407 -37.08 -13.26 -9.60
C ILE A 407 -38.06 -14.28 -9.05
N LYS A 408 -37.64 -15.05 -8.03
CA LYS A 408 -38.46 -16.12 -7.43
C LYS A 408 -39.03 -17.10 -8.47
N ASP A 409 -38.15 -17.62 -9.33
CA ASP A 409 -38.47 -18.60 -10.39
C ASP A 409 -39.42 -18.10 -11.49
N GLU A 410 -39.70 -16.79 -11.54
CA GLU A 410 -40.44 -16.14 -12.63
C GLU A 410 -39.56 -15.18 -13.41
N THR A 411 -39.65 -15.21 -14.74
CA THR A 411 -39.04 -14.18 -15.57
C THR A 411 -39.85 -12.90 -15.50
N GLN A 412 -39.24 -11.83 -15.00
CA GLN A 412 -39.90 -10.54 -14.83
C GLN A 412 -39.23 -9.46 -15.68
N LEU A 413 -40.05 -8.61 -16.29
CA LEU A 413 -39.67 -7.29 -16.76
C LEU A 413 -39.75 -6.32 -15.58
N ILE A 414 -38.67 -5.60 -15.32
CA ILE A 414 -38.48 -4.85 -14.08
C ILE A 414 -38.06 -3.41 -14.42
N PHE A 415 -38.84 -2.45 -13.93
CA PHE A 415 -38.58 -1.01 -14.03
C PHE A 415 -38.03 -0.55 -12.69
N LEU A 416 -36.81 -0.01 -12.68
CA LEU A 416 -36.11 0.42 -11.48
C LEU A 416 -35.81 1.91 -11.57
N ALA A 417 -36.39 2.70 -10.66
CA ALA A 417 -36.05 4.10 -10.45
C ALA A 417 -35.23 4.28 -9.16
N GLN A 418 -34.36 5.29 -9.14
CA GLN A 418 -33.47 5.60 -8.02
C GLN A 418 -33.78 6.98 -7.42
N ASP A 419 -33.57 7.11 -6.11
CA ASP A 419 -33.62 8.34 -5.31
C ASP A 419 -35.03 8.91 -5.09
N SER A 420 -35.79 9.22 -6.15
CA SER A 420 -37.16 9.70 -6.02
C SER A 420 -38.07 9.26 -7.17
N LEU A 421 -39.38 9.17 -6.86
CA LEU A 421 -40.42 8.87 -7.82
C LEU A 421 -41.63 9.75 -7.53
N ALA A 422 -41.96 10.66 -8.45
CA ALA A 422 -43.06 11.60 -8.28
C ALA A 422 -44.44 10.91 -8.35
N GLU A 423 -45.46 11.58 -7.81
CA GLU A 423 -46.81 11.03 -7.63
C GLU A 423 -47.44 10.59 -8.95
N VAL A 424 -47.29 11.41 -10.00
CA VAL A 424 -47.78 11.08 -11.35
C VAL A 424 -47.17 9.77 -11.85
N GLN A 425 -45.87 9.54 -11.62
CA GLN A 425 -45.20 8.29 -12.01
C GLN A 425 -45.71 7.11 -11.18
N ARG A 426 -45.98 7.29 -9.88
CA ARG A 426 -46.54 6.23 -9.01
C ARG A 426 -47.94 5.80 -9.45
N ASP A 427 -48.75 6.72 -9.98
CA ASP A 427 -50.11 6.42 -10.45
C ASP A 427 -50.20 6.02 -11.94
N SER A 428 -49.07 6.01 -12.64
CA SER A 428 -49.02 5.66 -14.06
C SER A 428 -49.34 4.20 -14.35
N LYS A 429 -49.64 3.91 -15.62
CA LYS A 429 -49.72 2.54 -16.15
C LYS A 429 -48.59 2.32 -17.15
N PHE A 430 -48.09 1.09 -17.22
CA PHE A 430 -47.13 0.68 -18.22
C PHE A 430 -47.80 -0.22 -19.25
N PHE A 431 -47.32 -0.18 -20.49
CA PHE A 431 -47.65 -1.17 -21.51
C PHE A 431 -46.40 -1.93 -21.93
N VAL A 432 -46.58 -3.21 -22.22
CA VAL A 432 -45.55 -4.10 -22.77
C VAL A 432 -46.17 -4.87 -23.92
N HIS A 433 -45.74 -4.59 -25.14
CA HIS A 433 -46.16 -5.33 -26.31
C HIS A 433 -45.09 -6.35 -26.65
N VAL A 434 -45.46 -7.63 -26.54
CA VAL A 434 -44.60 -8.78 -26.81
C VAL A 434 -44.88 -9.27 -28.22
N TYR A 435 -43.85 -9.33 -29.06
CA TYR A 435 -43.94 -9.87 -30.40
C TYR A 435 -43.34 -11.28 -30.39
N PRO A 436 -44.16 -12.35 -30.42
CA PRO A 436 -43.66 -13.71 -30.37
C PRO A 436 -42.93 -14.12 -31.66
N ILE A 437 -42.05 -15.12 -31.57
CA ILE A 437 -41.47 -15.78 -32.74
C ILE A 437 -42.53 -16.67 -33.41
N ASP A 438 -43.34 -17.37 -32.61
CA ASP A 438 -44.46 -18.18 -33.09
C ASP A 438 -45.67 -17.27 -33.38
N SER A 439 -45.97 -17.09 -34.67
CA SER A 439 -47.09 -16.28 -35.13
C SER A 439 -48.46 -16.91 -34.89
N THR A 440 -48.54 -18.21 -34.58
CA THR A 440 -49.82 -18.88 -34.30
C THR A 440 -50.44 -18.44 -32.96
N LEU A 441 -49.63 -17.81 -32.09
CA LEU A 441 -50.06 -17.22 -30.83
C LEU A 441 -50.85 -15.90 -31.02
N LEU A 442 -50.87 -15.34 -32.24
CA LEU A 442 -51.54 -14.09 -32.56
C LEU A 442 -52.94 -14.34 -33.13
N LYS A 443 -53.92 -13.52 -32.71
CA LYS A 443 -55.27 -13.52 -33.28
C LYS A 443 -55.29 -12.77 -34.61
N GLU A 444 -56.23 -13.09 -35.50
CA GLU A 444 -56.38 -12.40 -36.78
C GLU A 444 -56.41 -10.86 -36.58
N ARG A 445 -55.51 -10.16 -37.30
CA ARG A 445 -55.32 -8.69 -37.28
C ARG A 445 -54.58 -8.08 -36.08
N ILE A 446 -53.96 -8.86 -35.19
CA ILE A 446 -53.10 -8.34 -34.11
C ILE A 446 -51.66 -8.83 -34.32
N ASP A 447 -50.68 -7.94 -34.28
CA ASP A 447 -49.26 -8.25 -34.52
C ASP A 447 -48.43 -8.44 -33.24
N HIS A 448 -49.03 -8.25 -32.06
CA HIS A 448 -48.39 -8.38 -30.75
C HIS A 448 -49.36 -8.82 -29.64
N LEU A 449 -48.81 -9.30 -28.53
CA LEU A 449 -49.55 -9.54 -27.28
C LEU A 449 -49.35 -8.31 -26.36
N ALA A 450 -50.43 -7.61 -26.04
CA ALA A 450 -50.38 -6.41 -25.18
C ALA A 450 -50.59 -6.78 -23.70
N TYR A 451 -49.65 -6.35 -22.86
CA TYR A 451 -49.67 -6.52 -21.40
C TYR A 451 -49.58 -5.15 -20.73
N ASP A 452 -50.74 -4.63 -20.34
CA ASP A 452 -50.83 -3.37 -19.60
C ASP A 452 -50.95 -3.65 -18.10
N PHE A 453 -50.18 -2.93 -17.29
CA PHE A 453 -50.24 -3.07 -15.84
C PHE A 453 -50.13 -1.72 -15.13
N LYS A 454 -50.85 -1.56 -14.02
CA LYS A 454 -50.70 -0.39 -13.16
C LYS A 454 -49.35 -0.46 -12.46
N ASN A 455 -48.70 0.68 -12.28
CA ASN A 455 -47.45 0.76 -11.55
C ASN A 455 -47.60 0.18 -10.12
N ASN A 456 -46.92 -0.93 -9.87
CA ASN A 456 -46.99 -1.72 -8.63
C ASN A 456 -45.75 -1.49 -7.75
N VAL A 457 -45.41 -0.21 -7.52
CA VAL A 457 -44.18 0.22 -6.88
C VAL A 457 -43.92 -0.50 -5.56
N LYS A 458 -42.79 -1.19 -5.48
CA LYS A 458 -42.17 -1.70 -4.26
C LYS A 458 -40.95 -0.85 -3.95
N GLU A 459 -40.76 -0.50 -2.69
CA GLU A 459 -39.65 0.35 -2.27
C GLU A 459 -38.62 -0.47 -1.49
N PHE A 460 -37.35 -0.16 -1.69
CA PHE A 460 -36.29 -0.62 -0.82
C PHE A 460 -35.17 0.40 -0.70
N GLU A 461 -34.41 0.32 0.38
CA GLU A 461 -33.31 1.24 0.65
C GLU A 461 -32.00 0.49 0.79
N ILE A 462 -30.94 1.02 0.19
CA ILE A 462 -29.58 0.50 0.33
C ILE A 462 -28.65 1.67 0.56
N SER A 463 -27.92 1.63 1.67
CA SER A 463 -26.89 2.62 2.00
C SER A 463 -27.39 4.06 1.92
N GLY A 464 -28.62 4.33 2.37
CA GLY A 464 -29.24 5.67 2.34
C GLY A 464 -29.89 6.06 1.01
N LYS A 465 -29.82 5.20 -0.02
CA LYS A 465 -30.47 5.43 -1.33
C LYS A 465 -31.75 4.63 -1.45
N LYS A 466 -32.83 5.29 -1.85
CA LYS A 466 -34.13 4.66 -2.12
C LYS A 466 -34.22 4.17 -3.56
N TYR A 467 -34.84 3.01 -3.72
CA TYR A 467 -35.07 2.37 -4.99
C TYR A 467 -36.56 2.01 -5.10
N PHE A 468 -37.15 2.30 -6.25
CA PHE A 468 -38.55 2.05 -6.56
C PHE A 468 -38.61 1.04 -7.70
N VAL A 469 -39.27 -0.09 -7.45
CA VAL A 469 -39.36 -1.20 -8.39
C VAL A 469 -40.79 -1.44 -8.81
N SER A 470 -41.00 -1.53 -10.11
CA SER A 470 -42.25 -1.99 -10.71
C SER A 470 -41.93 -3.19 -11.58
N SER A 471 -42.71 -4.25 -11.50
CA SER A 471 -42.38 -5.50 -12.18
C SER A 471 -43.60 -6.21 -12.72
N GLN A 472 -43.46 -6.79 -13.91
CA GLN A 472 -44.48 -7.58 -14.58
C GLN A 472 -43.87 -8.90 -15.05
N ALA A 473 -44.55 -10.01 -14.79
CA ALA A 473 -44.13 -11.32 -15.29
C ALA A 473 -44.26 -11.35 -16.82
N LEU A 474 -43.23 -11.87 -17.49
CA LEU A 474 -43.25 -12.12 -18.93
C LEU A 474 -43.78 -13.53 -19.22
N PRO A 475 -44.53 -13.71 -20.32
CA PRO A 475 -44.98 -15.04 -20.73
C PRO A 475 -43.78 -15.94 -21.07
N ASN A 476 -43.88 -17.22 -20.73
CA ASN A 476 -42.87 -18.23 -21.09
C ASN A 476 -43.02 -18.66 -22.56
N ILE A 477 -42.79 -17.72 -23.47
CA ILE A 477 -42.83 -17.91 -24.93
C ILE A 477 -41.57 -17.33 -25.55
N LYS A 478 -41.24 -17.76 -26.77
CA LYS A 478 -40.11 -17.21 -27.53
C LYS A 478 -40.45 -15.82 -28.06
N ILE A 479 -39.68 -14.80 -27.67
CA ILE A 479 -39.93 -13.39 -27.97
C ILE A 479 -38.95 -12.87 -29.03
N LYS A 480 -39.48 -12.32 -30.12
CA LYS A 480 -38.71 -11.73 -31.22
C LYS A 480 -38.29 -10.29 -30.93
N LYS A 481 -39.20 -9.49 -30.37
CA LYS A 481 -38.96 -8.08 -30.03
C LYS A 481 -39.95 -7.61 -28.95
N LEU A 482 -39.58 -6.55 -28.24
CA LEU A 482 -40.43 -5.88 -27.25
C LEU A 482 -40.64 -4.42 -27.62
N ASN A 483 -41.86 -3.94 -27.41
CA ASN A 483 -42.15 -2.51 -27.28
C ASN A 483 -42.66 -2.25 -25.87
N LEU A 484 -42.24 -1.16 -25.24
CA LEU A 484 -42.68 -0.81 -23.90
C LEU A 484 -42.82 0.70 -23.75
N GLY A 485 -43.58 1.13 -22.75
CA GLY A 485 -43.74 2.54 -22.44
C GLY A 485 -44.68 2.76 -21.27
N GLN A 486 -45.00 4.03 -21.04
CA GLN A 486 -45.79 4.49 -19.89
C GLN A 486 -46.91 5.43 -20.34
N TYR A 487 -48.11 5.20 -19.80
CA TYR A 487 -49.23 6.12 -19.85
C TYR A 487 -49.18 7.08 -18.65
N GLY A 488 -49.26 8.38 -18.94
CA GLY A 488 -49.31 9.42 -17.91
C GLY A 488 -50.73 9.57 -17.44
N TYR A 489 -50.98 9.37 -16.14
CA TYR A 489 -52.29 9.66 -15.59
C TYR A 489 -52.42 11.15 -15.28
N SER A 490 -52.59 11.95 -16.34
CA SER A 490 -53.17 13.30 -16.30
C SER A 490 -54.57 13.26 -16.90
N LYS A 491 -55.50 12.48 -16.33
CA LYS A 491 -56.92 12.33 -16.74
C LYS A 491 -57.20 11.93 -18.22
N ASP A 492 -56.23 11.93 -19.13
CA ASP A 492 -56.41 11.82 -20.59
C ASP A 492 -55.84 10.53 -21.21
N ASN A 493 -55.20 9.66 -20.42
CA ASN A 493 -54.51 8.44 -20.88
C ASN A 493 -53.47 8.70 -22.00
N SER A 494 -52.88 9.90 -22.06
CA SER A 494 -51.83 10.21 -23.02
C SER A 494 -50.56 9.37 -22.76
N ILE A 495 -49.92 8.90 -23.83
CA ILE A 495 -48.63 8.20 -23.74
C ILE A 495 -47.57 9.22 -23.33
N THR A 496 -46.96 9.04 -22.16
CA THR A 496 -45.91 9.95 -21.66
C THR A 496 -44.58 9.66 -22.31
N TRP A 497 -44.26 8.39 -22.51
CA TRP A 497 -43.11 7.97 -23.28
C TRP A 497 -43.30 6.53 -23.78
N ARG A 498 -42.57 6.22 -24.85
CA ARG A 498 -42.51 4.91 -25.49
C ARG A 498 -41.08 4.69 -25.95
N VAL A 499 -40.67 3.44 -26.07
CA VAL A 499 -39.42 3.17 -26.79
C VAL A 499 -39.66 3.42 -28.28
N ASP A 500 -38.95 4.40 -28.84
CA ASP A 500 -39.09 4.75 -30.26
C ASP A 500 -38.51 3.68 -31.19
N HIS A 501 -37.60 2.84 -30.68
CA HIS A 501 -37.01 1.69 -31.36
C HIS A 501 -37.42 0.37 -30.69
N LEU A 502 -37.84 -0.62 -31.46
CA LEU A 502 -38.20 -1.94 -30.91
C LEU A 502 -36.97 -2.64 -30.33
N LEU A 503 -37.06 -3.09 -29.08
CA LEU A 503 -35.96 -3.84 -28.45
C LEU A 503 -35.91 -5.23 -29.06
N LEU A 504 -34.87 -5.53 -29.83
CA LEU A 504 -34.74 -6.79 -30.54
C LEU A 504 -34.38 -7.92 -29.56
N GLY A 505 -34.99 -9.09 -29.75
CA GLY A 505 -34.72 -10.26 -28.90
C GLY A 505 -33.24 -10.65 -28.90
N THR A 506 -32.54 -10.49 -30.01
CA THR A 506 -31.09 -10.73 -30.12
C THR A 506 -30.26 -9.79 -29.24
N GLU A 507 -30.63 -8.52 -29.16
CA GLU A 507 -29.97 -7.51 -28.32
C GLU A 507 -30.24 -7.76 -26.84
N ILE A 508 -31.49 -8.11 -26.51
CA ILE A 508 -31.90 -8.49 -25.17
C ILE A 508 -31.14 -9.75 -24.73
N ALA A 509 -31.11 -10.80 -25.56
CA ALA A 509 -30.39 -12.05 -25.29
C ALA A 509 -28.89 -11.81 -25.05
N ARG A 510 -28.28 -10.90 -25.81
CA ARG A 510 -26.88 -10.49 -25.58
C ARG A 510 -26.70 -9.85 -24.21
N THR A 511 -27.52 -8.86 -23.85
CA THR A 511 -27.47 -8.18 -22.55
C THR A 511 -27.71 -9.16 -21.39
N LEU A 512 -28.65 -10.09 -21.55
CA LEU A 512 -28.95 -11.12 -20.56
C LEU A 512 -27.77 -12.06 -20.32
N ARG A 513 -27.06 -12.48 -21.37
CA ARG A 513 -25.82 -13.27 -21.21
C ARG A 513 -24.69 -12.49 -20.56
N GLU A 514 -24.52 -11.20 -20.89
CA GLU A 514 -23.58 -10.32 -20.20
C GLU A 514 -23.88 -10.22 -18.69
N ASN A 515 -25.16 -10.30 -18.32
CA ASN A 515 -25.63 -10.31 -16.93
C ASN A 515 -25.59 -11.70 -16.26
N ASN A 516 -25.23 -12.77 -16.97
CA ASN A 516 -25.40 -14.17 -16.53
C ASN A 516 -26.85 -14.54 -16.17
N GLU A 517 -27.84 -13.97 -16.86
CA GLU A 517 -29.26 -14.26 -16.75
C GLU A 517 -29.77 -14.85 -18.09
N ASP A 518 -29.17 -15.96 -18.56
CA ASP A 518 -29.65 -16.59 -19.79
C ASP A 518 -30.99 -17.30 -19.53
N ILE A 519 -32.07 -16.61 -19.86
CA ILE A 519 -33.44 -17.00 -19.56
C ILE A 519 -34.05 -17.86 -20.69
N GLY A 520 -33.39 -17.94 -21.85
CA GLY A 520 -33.83 -18.80 -22.96
C GLY A 520 -35.13 -18.40 -23.66
N ILE A 521 -35.82 -17.32 -23.24
CA ILE A 521 -37.03 -16.83 -23.93
C ILE A 521 -36.72 -15.89 -25.10
N PHE A 522 -35.50 -15.36 -25.18
CA PHE A 522 -35.02 -14.55 -26.31
C PHE A 522 -34.04 -15.38 -27.12
N GLU A 523 -34.26 -15.47 -28.43
CA GLU A 523 -33.39 -16.25 -29.30
C GLU A 523 -32.24 -15.38 -29.82
N TYR A 524 -31.01 -15.89 -29.70
CA TYR A 524 -29.86 -15.30 -30.36
C TYR A 524 -29.67 -16.00 -31.70
N VAL A 525 -29.94 -15.27 -32.78
CA VAL A 525 -29.45 -15.64 -34.09
C VAL A 525 -28.06 -15.00 -34.21
N PRO A 526 -26.96 -15.77 -34.28
CA PRO A 526 -25.68 -15.20 -34.65
C PRO A 526 -25.85 -14.58 -36.05
N GLU A 527 -25.51 -13.31 -36.21
CA GLU A 527 -25.37 -12.74 -37.55
C GLU A 527 -24.29 -13.56 -38.27
N THR A 528 -24.71 -14.45 -39.15
CA THR A 528 -23.83 -15.01 -40.17
C THR A 528 -23.45 -13.85 -41.08
N PHE A 529 -22.14 -13.54 -41.11
CA PHE A 529 -21.51 -12.53 -41.94
C PHE A 529 -21.87 -12.63 -43.42
#